data_AF-A0A936Y6A2-F1
#
_entry.id   AF-A0A936Y6A2-F1
#
_cell.length_a   1.000
_cell.length_b   1.000
_cell.length_c   1.000
_cell.angle_alpha   90.00
_cell.angle_beta   90.00
_cell.angle_gamma   90.00
#
_symmetry.space_group_name_H-M   'P 1'
#
loop_
_entity.id
_entity.type
_entity.pdbx_description
1 polymer ?
#
loop_
_entity_poly.entity_id
_entity_poly.type
_entity_poly.pdbx_seq_one_letter_code
_entity_poly.pdbx_strand_id
1 'polypeptide(L)'
;MREIIKEIIVLEDRELAYFQLVSLFRNSSADERDYIINQWDFGVKWKYPNQRRLCCLKGERFTCKDRIEASLSYFAISARKSKDIRESIFAYAVIYNSCTLIGLDPVRIFHSISEIADPNIKQSMNDFILRKDENKSLSAFKLTTKQNEHGEIELVTMWDTKSSNA
;
A
#
# COMPACT_ATOMS: atom_id res chain seq x y z
N MET A 1 -1.73 23.24 9.13
CA MET A 1 -1.64 22.12 8.16
C MET A 1 -0.87 22.46 6.88
N ARG A 2 -1.16 23.57 6.19
CA ARG A 2 -0.47 23.91 4.93
C ARG A 2 1.06 24.03 5.06
N GLU A 3 1.54 24.62 6.16
CA GLU A 3 2.99 24.70 6.45
C GLU A 3 3.63 23.32 6.69
N ILE A 4 2.93 22.42 7.40
CA ILE A 4 3.39 21.04 7.62
C ILE A 4 3.59 20.30 6.29
N ILE A 5 2.69 20.50 5.33
CA ILE A 5 2.79 19.87 4.00
C ILE A 5 4.03 20.39 3.25
N LYS A 6 4.29 21.69 3.32
CA LYS A 6 5.50 22.29 2.72
C LYS A 6 6.76 21.71 3.34
N GLU A 7 6.80 21.57 4.66
CA GLU A 7 7.91 20.95 5.39
C GLU A 7 8.13 19.51 4.94
N ILE A 8 7.07 18.69 4.87
CA ILE A 8 7.15 17.29 4.43
C ILE A 8 7.69 17.19 3.00
N ILE A 9 7.24 18.04 2.08
CA ILE A 9 7.64 17.99 0.66
C ILE A 9 9.15 18.26 0.47
N VAL A 10 9.76 19.08 1.33
CA VAL A 10 11.18 19.43 1.22
C VAL A 10 12.11 18.49 1.98
N LEU A 11 11.59 17.52 2.75
CA LEU A 11 12.40 16.55 3.49
C LEU A 11 13.30 15.74 2.54
N GLU A 12 14.59 15.67 2.87
CA GLU A 12 15.57 14.85 2.15
C GLU A 12 15.27 13.35 2.31
N ASP A 13 14.82 12.95 3.50
CA ASP A 13 14.39 11.59 3.79
C ASP A 13 13.02 11.30 3.18
N ARG A 14 13.04 10.85 1.91
CA ARG A 14 11.84 10.59 1.12
C ARG A 14 10.97 9.46 1.64
N GLU A 15 11.54 8.53 2.41
CA GLU A 15 10.74 7.47 3.04
C GLU A 15 9.97 8.06 4.22
N LEU A 16 10.65 8.77 5.12
CA LEU A 16 9.97 9.45 6.23
C LEU A 16 8.91 10.42 5.75
N ALA A 17 9.23 11.23 4.73
CA ALA A 17 8.30 12.18 4.12
C ALA A 17 7.02 11.49 3.64
N TYR A 18 7.16 10.34 2.98
CA TYR A 18 6.02 9.56 2.49
C TYR A 18 5.11 9.11 3.65
N PHE A 19 5.68 8.52 4.70
CA PHE A 19 4.92 8.04 5.86
C PHE A 19 4.25 9.18 6.63
N GLN A 20 4.93 10.32 6.78
CA GLN A 20 4.34 11.50 7.41
C GLN A 20 3.16 12.03 6.59
N LEU A 21 3.27 12.04 5.25
CA LEU A 21 2.21 12.51 4.38
C LEU A 21 1.00 11.59 4.38
N VAL A 22 1.22 10.26 4.38
CA VAL A 22 0.16 9.25 4.57
C VAL A 22 -0.54 9.43 5.91
N SER A 23 0.22 9.59 6.99
CA SER A 23 -0.33 9.81 8.33
C SER A 23 -1.17 11.08 8.36
N LEU A 24 -0.66 12.18 7.79
CA LEU A 24 -1.39 13.43 7.69
C LEU A 24 -2.68 13.25 6.89
N PHE A 25 -2.61 12.64 5.71
CA PHE A 25 -3.78 12.39 4.84
C PHE A 25 -4.89 11.63 5.57
N ARG A 26 -4.55 10.55 6.27
CA ARG A 26 -5.54 9.70 6.97
C ARG A 26 -6.26 10.40 8.11
N ASN A 27 -5.59 11.34 8.76
CA ASN A 27 -6.11 12.07 9.93
C ASN A 27 -6.67 13.46 9.58
N SER A 28 -6.67 13.82 8.30
CA SER A 28 -7.12 15.12 7.81
C SER A 28 -8.61 15.14 7.46
N SER A 29 -9.23 16.31 7.48
CA SER A 29 -10.57 16.54 6.92
C SER A 29 -10.61 16.36 5.38
N ALA A 30 -11.79 16.37 4.78
CA ALA A 30 -11.93 16.23 3.32
C ALA A 30 -11.21 17.36 2.55
N ASP A 31 -11.40 18.61 2.97
CA ASP A 31 -10.77 19.78 2.34
C ASP A 31 -9.23 19.73 2.43
N GLU A 32 -8.73 19.24 3.57
CA GLU A 32 -7.31 19.07 3.81
C GLU A 32 -6.72 17.93 2.99
N ARG A 33 -7.44 16.81 2.84
CA ARG A 33 -7.07 15.71 1.94
C ARG A 33 -7.02 16.18 0.49
N ASP A 34 -8.00 16.97 0.05
CA ASP A 34 -8.01 17.57 -1.27
C ASP A 34 -6.79 18.47 -1.50
N TYR A 35 -6.43 19.27 -0.50
CA TYR A 35 -5.22 20.07 -0.55
C TYR A 35 -3.95 19.20 -0.66
N ILE A 36 -3.82 18.14 0.15
CA ILE A 36 -2.69 17.20 0.10
C ILE A 36 -2.57 16.57 -1.29
N ILE A 37 -3.66 16.04 -1.85
CA ILE A 37 -3.68 15.41 -3.18
C ILE A 37 -3.19 16.40 -4.24
N ASN A 38 -3.65 17.65 -4.18
CA ASN A 38 -3.28 18.67 -5.15
C ASN A 38 -1.80 19.09 -5.03
N GLN A 39 -1.29 19.24 -3.81
CA GLN A 39 0.09 19.65 -3.56
C GLN A 39 1.12 18.51 -3.63
N TRP A 40 0.69 17.25 -3.54
CA TRP A 40 1.59 16.11 -3.67
C TRP A 40 2.23 16.12 -5.06
N ASP A 41 3.55 16.34 -5.09
CA ASP A 41 4.34 16.30 -6.32
C ASP A 41 4.74 14.85 -6.62
N PHE A 42 4.04 14.24 -7.58
CA PHE A 42 4.35 12.89 -8.06
C PHE A 42 5.55 12.85 -9.02
N GLY A 43 6.11 14.00 -9.39
CA GLY A 43 7.38 14.10 -10.11
C GLY A 43 8.60 13.87 -9.22
N VAL A 44 8.45 13.98 -7.90
CA VAL A 44 9.51 13.61 -6.93
C VAL A 44 9.59 12.08 -6.82
N LYS A 45 10.83 11.56 -6.75
CA LYS A 45 11.06 10.13 -6.50
C LYS A 45 10.75 9.78 -5.04
N TRP A 46 9.52 9.38 -4.78
CA TRP A 46 9.09 8.87 -3.49
C TRP A 46 9.60 7.44 -3.24
N LYS A 47 9.90 7.12 -1.98
CA LYS A 47 10.24 5.76 -1.55
C LYS A 47 9.00 5.08 -1.00
N TYR A 48 8.44 4.17 -1.79
CA TYR A 48 7.27 3.38 -1.39
C TYR A 48 7.68 2.11 -0.66
N PRO A 49 6.80 1.56 0.20
CA PRO A 49 7.04 0.27 0.82
C PRO A 49 7.25 -0.83 -0.22
N ASN A 50 8.23 -1.69 0.02
CA ASN A 50 8.46 -2.84 -0.85
C ASN A 50 7.32 -3.85 -0.68
N GLN A 51 6.51 -3.99 -1.73
CA GLN A 51 5.35 -4.88 -1.77
C GLN A 51 5.68 -6.36 -1.43
N ARG A 52 6.90 -6.83 -1.76
CA ARG A 52 7.32 -8.21 -1.44
C ARG A 52 7.57 -8.42 0.05
N ARG A 53 7.87 -7.34 0.78
CA ARG A 53 8.36 -7.36 2.16
C ARG A 53 7.36 -6.79 3.17
N LEU A 54 6.10 -6.58 2.78
CA LEU A 54 5.07 -6.01 3.67
C LEU A 54 4.84 -6.85 4.95
N CYS A 55 5.25 -8.13 4.96
CA CYS A 55 5.17 -9.00 6.12
C CYS A 55 6.47 -9.08 6.95
N CYS A 56 7.58 -8.49 6.48
CA CYS A 56 8.89 -8.53 7.13
C CYS A 56 9.06 -7.41 8.16
N LEU A 57 9.82 -7.61 9.23
CA LEU A 57 10.20 -6.57 10.19
C LEU A 57 11.70 -6.26 10.13
N LYS A 58 12.53 -7.26 9.82
CA LYS A 58 13.99 -7.10 9.81
C LYS A 58 14.42 -6.13 8.71
N GLY A 59 15.14 -5.09 9.12
CA GLY A 59 15.66 -4.06 8.20
C GLY A 59 14.61 -3.04 7.75
N GLU A 60 13.38 -3.12 8.27
CA GLU A 60 12.31 -2.19 7.96
C GLU A 60 12.20 -1.14 9.05
N ARG A 61 12.06 0.13 8.68
CA ARG A 61 11.94 1.24 9.63
C ARG A 61 10.54 1.35 10.24
N PHE A 62 9.53 0.93 9.49
CA PHE A 62 8.12 1.04 9.84
C PHE A 62 7.50 -0.34 10.03
N THR A 63 6.46 -0.43 10.86
CA THR A 63 5.81 -1.71 11.14
C THR A 63 5.13 -2.28 9.88
N CYS A 64 4.85 -3.58 9.86
CA CYS A 64 4.10 -4.20 8.77
C CYS A 64 2.74 -3.50 8.56
N LYS A 65 2.05 -3.15 9.65
CA LYS A 65 0.78 -2.42 9.59
C LYS A 65 0.94 -1.06 8.94
N ASP A 66 1.92 -0.25 9.36
CA ASP A 66 2.13 1.09 8.79
C ASP A 66 2.42 1.00 7.29
N ARG A 67 3.26 0.04 6.88
CA ARG A 67 3.65 -0.17 5.48
C ARG A 67 2.47 -0.63 4.63
N ILE A 68 1.60 -1.49 5.17
CA ILE A 68 0.34 -1.93 4.52
C ILE A 68 -0.61 -0.74 4.35
N GLU A 69 -0.87 0.00 5.42
CA GLU A 69 -1.79 1.15 5.38
C GLU A 69 -1.27 2.24 4.46
N ALA A 70 0.04 2.48 4.44
CA ALA A 70 0.67 3.42 3.52
C ALA A 70 0.55 2.94 2.06
N SER A 71 0.88 1.69 1.77
CA SER A 71 0.74 1.10 0.43
C SER A 71 -0.69 1.23 -0.11
N LEU A 72 -1.69 1.06 0.74
CA LEU A 72 -3.09 1.22 0.33
C LEU A 72 -3.49 2.69 0.18
N SER A 73 -3.03 3.56 1.08
CA SER A 73 -3.27 5.00 1.03
C SER A 73 -2.68 5.65 -0.21
N TYR A 74 -1.59 5.11 -0.77
CA TYR A 74 -1.05 5.56 -2.06
C TYR A 74 -2.14 5.64 -3.14
N PHE A 75 -2.96 4.61 -3.28
CA PHE A 75 -4.03 4.59 -4.27
C PHE A 75 -5.08 5.67 -4.02
N ALA A 76 -5.43 5.91 -2.75
CA ALA A 76 -6.36 6.99 -2.38
C ALA A 76 -5.80 8.37 -2.71
N ILE A 77 -4.49 8.58 -2.58
CA ILE A 77 -3.84 9.87 -2.84
C ILE A 77 -3.56 10.06 -4.34
N SER A 78 -3.14 9.02 -5.05
CA SER A 78 -2.69 9.11 -6.46
C SER A 78 -3.82 9.07 -7.47
N ALA A 79 -5.03 8.67 -7.08
CA ALA A 79 -6.11 8.36 -8.03
C ALA A 79 -6.63 9.51 -8.87
N ARG A 80 -6.57 10.75 -8.37
CA ARG A 80 -6.95 11.92 -9.19
C ARG A 80 -5.96 12.21 -10.31
N LYS A 81 -4.74 11.65 -10.22
CA LYS A 81 -3.63 11.95 -11.13
C LYS A 81 -3.21 10.75 -11.99
N SER A 82 -3.47 9.51 -11.54
CA SER A 82 -3.22 8.29 -12.32
C SER A 82 -4.51 7.76 -12.95
N LYS A 83 -4.47 7.43 -14.25
CA LYS A 83 -5.64 6.93 -15.00
C LYS A 83 -5.72 5.40 -15.09
N ASP A 84 -4.69 4.66 -14.67
CA ASP A 84 -4.67 3.20 -14.80
C ASP A 84 -4.96 2.49 -13.47
N ILE A 85 -6.18 1.99 -13.35
CA ILE A 85 -6.68 1.23 -12.18
C ILE A 85 -6.26 -0.25 -12.20
N ARG A 86 -5.69 -0.75 -13.31
CA ARG A 86 -5.41 -2.20 -13.48
C ARG A 86 -4.24 -2.65 -12.62
N GLU A 87 -3.21 -1.80 -12.47
CA GLU A 87 -2.09 -2.04 -11.57
C GLU A 87 -2.54 -2.12 -10.10
N SER A 88 -3.65 -1.45 -9.75
CA SER A 88 -4.21 -1.45 -8.40
C SER A 88 -4.72 -2.83 -7.97
N ILE A 89 -5.25 -3.64 -8.89
CA ILE A 89 -5.83 -4.96 -8.52
C ILE A 89 -4.73 -5.93 -8.05
N PHE A 90 -3.58 -5.95 -8.73
CA PHE A 90 -2.45 -6.77 -8.32
C PHE A 90 -1.90 -6.31 -6.97
N ALA A 91 -1.76 -4.99 -6.79
CA ALA A 91 -1.31 -4.42 -5.52
C ALA A 91 -2.30 -4.71 -4.37
N TYR A 92 -3.61 -4.65 -4.63
CA TYR A 92 -4.63 -5.02 -3.64
C TYR A 92 -4.50 -6.48 -3.22
N ALA A 93 -4.23 -7.40 -4.15
CA ALA A 93 -3.99 -8.79 -3.80
C ALA A 93 -2.77 -8.96 -2.89
N VAL A 94 -1.67 -8.26 -3.19
CA VAL A 94 -0.47 -8.27 -2.34
C VAL A 94 -0.78 -7.73 -0.94
N ILE A 95 -1.44 -6.57 -0.84
CA ILE A 95 -1.78 -5.92 0.42
C ILE A 95 -2.76 -6.78 1.23
N TYR A 96 -3.81 -7.30 0.59
CA TYR A 96 -4.84 -8.13 1.22
C TYR A 96 -4.23 -9.40 1.83
N ASN A 97 -3.42 -10.12 1.06
CA ASN A 97 -2.78 -11.34 1.57
C ASN A 97 -1.71 -11.02 2.61
N SER A 98 -1.03 -9.87 2.51
CA SER A 98 -0.10 -9.43 3.55
C SER A 98 -0.80 -9.19 4.88
N CYS A 99 -1.99 -8.58 4.88
CA CYS A 99 -2.80 -8.45 6.09
C CYS A 99 -3.10 -9.82 6.72
N THR A 100 -3.61 -10.76 5.93
CA THR A 100 -3.96 -12.10 6.41
C THR A 100 -2.76 -12.83 7.00
N LEU A 101 -1.60 -12.76 6.34
CA LEU A 101 -0.37 -13.45 6.77
C LEU A 101 0.17 -12.96 8.12
N ILE A 102 -0.05 -11.69 8.45
CA ILE A 102 0.38 -11.11 9.74
C ILE A 102 -0.75 -11.00 10.77
N GLY A 103 -1.93 -11.59 10.49
CA GLY A 103 -3.06 -11.61 11.41
C GLY A 103 -3.85 -10.29 11.52
N LEU A 104 -3.74 -9.40 10.53
CA LEU A 104 -4.63 -8.24 10.41
C LEU A 104 -5.92 -8.63 9.68
N ASP A 105 -7.01 -7.89 9.96
CA ASP A 105 -8.26 -7.98 9.21
C ASP A 105 -8.13 -7.16 7.90
N PRO A 106 -8.00 -7.80 6.73
CA PRO A 106 -7.87 -7.08 5.47
C PRO A 106 -9.12 -6.28 5.13
N VAL A 107 -10.32 -6.76 5.46
CA VAL A 107 -11.58 -6.08 5.13
C VAL A 107 -11.66 -4.78 5.89
N ARG A 108 -11.33 -4.80 7.19
CA ARG A 108 -11.29 -3.59 8.01
C ARG A 108 -10.28 -2.57 7.52
N ILE A 109 -9.07 -3.01 7.13
CA ILE A 109 -8.03 -2.10 6.61
C ILE A 109 -8.48 -1.47 5.28
N PHE A 110 -9.00 -2.27 4.36
CA PHE A 110 -9.50 -1.78 3.07
C PHE A 110 -10.65 -0.79 3.25
N HIS A 111 -11.62 -1.13 4.09
CA HIS A 111 -12.73 -0.24 4.41
C HIS A 111 -12.26 1.08 5.03
N SER A 112 -11.30 1.03 5.97
CA SER A 112 -10.79 2.26 6.62
C SER A 112 -10.17 3.24 5.63
N ILE A 113 -9.51 2.76 4.57
CA ILE A 113 -8.90 3.63 3.56
C ILE A 113 -9.91 4.01 2.47
N SER A 114 -10.83 3.11 2.11
CA SER A 114 -11.84 3.38 1.09
C SER A 114 -12.81 4.50 1.50
N GLU A 115 -13.09 4.65 2.79
CA GLU A 115 -13.95 5.73 3.31
C GLU A 115 -13.37 7.14 3.13
N ILE A 116 -12.05 7.26 2.99
CA ILE A 116 -11.38 8.56 2.79
C ILE A 116 -10.83 8.73 1.37
N ALA A 117 -11.06 7.74 0.50
CA ALA A 117 -10.61 7.75 -0.88
C ALA A 117 -11.66 8.38 -1.82
N ASP A 118 -11.22 8.76 -3.01
CA ASP A 118 -12.13 9.18 -4.07
C ASP A 118 -13.13 8.07 -4.46
N PRO A 119 -14.35 8.41 -4.94
CA PRO A 119 -15.41 7.44 -5.21
C PRO A 119 -14.98 6.24 -6.08
N ASN A 120 -14.15 6.47 -7.10
CA ASN A 120 -13.68 5.40 -7.99
C ASN A 120 -12.75 4.42 -7.27
N ILE A 121 -11.88 4.91 -6.38
CA ILE A 121 -11.00 4.06 -5.59
C ILE A 121 -11.77 3.37 -4.49
N LYS A 122 -12.70 4.09 -3.84
CA LYS A 122 -13.61 3.50 -2.88
C LYS A 122 -14.34 2.30 -3.48
N GLN A 123 -14.94 2.48 -4.66
CA GLN A 123 -15.60 1.41 -5.39
C GLN A 123 -14.62 0.28 -5.74
N SER A 124 -13.44 0.61 -6.27
CA SER A 124 -12.43 -0.39 -6.65
C SER A 124 -11.95 -1.25 -5.47
N MET A 125 -11.70 -0.64 -4.30
CA MET A 125 -11.33 -1.35 -3.08
C MET A 125 -12.48 -2.23 -2.59
N ASN A 126 -13.71 -1.71 -2.60
CA ASN A 126 -14.92 -2.43 -2.20
C ASN A 126 -15.22 -3.62 -3.12
N ASP A 127 -15.08 -3.44 -4.43
CA ASP A 127 -15.24 -4.51 -5.41
C ASP A 127 -14.19 -5.60 -5.21
N PHE A 128 -12.95 -5.21 -4.89
CA PHE A 128 -11.88 -6.18 -4.62
C PHE A 128 -12.18 -7.05 -3.40
N ILE A 129 -12.59 -6.46 -2.27
CA ILE A 129 -12.88 -7.23 -1.04
C ILE A 129 -14.08 -8.18 -1.22
N LEU A 130 -15.04 -7.82 -2.07
CA LEU A 130 -16.23 -8.62 -2.38
C LEU A 130 -15.97 -9.77 -3.36
N ARG A 131 -14.78 -9.85 -3.97
CA ARG A 131 -14.41 -10.99 -4.80
C ARG A 131 -14.44 -12.29 -4.00
N LYS A 132 -14.72 -13.39 -4.70
CA LYS A 132 -14.55 -14.74 -4.16
C LYS A 132 -13.10 -14.96 -3.70
N ASP A 133 -12.89 -15.79 -2.69
CA ASP A 133 -11.58 -16.00 -2.08
C ASP A 133 -10.55 -16.52 -3.08
N GLU A 134 -10.95 -17.40 -4.02
CA GLU A 134 -10.06 -17.87 -5.08
C GLU A 134 -9.53 -16.71 -5.95
N ASN A 135 -10.33 -15.65 -6.14
CA ASN A 135 -10.00 -14.49 -6.97
C ASN A 135 -9.24 -13.38 -6.22
N LYS A 136 -9.06 -13.53 -4.90
CA LYS A 136 -8.22 -12.67 -4.04
C LYS A 136 -6.92 -13.36 -3.64
N SER A 137 -6.86 -14.68 -3.80
CA SER A 137 -5.72 -15.51 -3.42
C SER A 137 -4.44 -15.11 -4.15
N LEU A 138 -3.28 -15.34 -3.51
CA LEU A 138 -1.98 -15.14 -4.16
C LEU A 138 -1.85 -15.89 -5.50
N SER A 139 -2.43 -17.10 -5.59
CA SER A 139 -2.32 -17.94 -6.79
C SER A 139 -3.04 -17.37 -8.01
N ALA A 140 -4.16 -16.65 -7.82
CA ALA A 140 -4.83 -15.92 -8.89
C ALA A 140 -3.93 -14.87 -9.56
N PHE A 141 -2.93 -14.38 -8.83
CA PHE A 141 -1.96 -13.37 -9.29
C PHE A 141 -0.58 -13.94 -9.57
N LYS A 142 -0.43 -15.27 -9.66
CA LYS A 142 0.86 -15.96 -9.84
C LYS A 142 1.88 -15.62 -8.75
N LEU A 143 1.39 -15.36 -7.54
CA LEU A 143 2.17 -15.10 -6.34
C LEU A 143 2.16 -16.30 -5.40
N THR A 144 3.19 -16.39 -4.56
CA THR A 144 3.31 -17.35 -3.47
C THR A 144 4.11 -16.72 -2.34
N THR A 145 4.19 -17.41 -1.21
CA THR A 145 5.06 -17.02 -0.09
C THR A 145 6.41 -17.74 -0.17
N LYS A 146 7.46 -17.11 0.36
CA LYS A 146 8.78 -17.69 0.61
C LYS A 146 9.26 -17.20 1.97
N GLN A 147 9.90 -18.07 2.77
CA GLN A 147 10.62 -17.63 3.96
C GLN A 147 12.01 -17.10 3.56
N ASN A 148 12.36 -15.91 4.06
CA ASN A 148 13.70 -15.34 3.88
C ASN A 148 14.70 -15.93 4.89
N GLU A 149 15.96 -15.50 4.81
CA GLU A 149 17.05 -15.96 5.69
C GLU A 149 16.83 -15.65 7.18
N HIS A 150 15.88 -14.78 7.51
CA HIS A 150 15.51 -14.43 8.87
C HIS A 150 14.23 -15.13 9.34
N GLY A 151 13.67 -16.06 8.54
CA GLY A 151 12.43 -16.78 8.85
C GLY A 151 11.17 -15.95 8.61
N GLU A 152 11.27 -14.75 8.04
CA GLU A 152 10.12 -13.88 7.76
C GLU A 152 9.50 -14.21 6.39
N ILE A 153 8.22 -13.92 6.24
CA ILE A 153 7.48 -14.23 5.03
C ILE A 153 7.65 -13.11 4.00
N GLU A 154 8.07 -13.46 2.79
CA GLU A 154 8.08 -12.60 1.62
C GLU A 154 7.05 -13.09 0.59
N LEU A 155 6.43 -12.15 -0.12
CA LEU A 155 5.57 -12.44 -1.26
C LEU A 155 6.42 -12.39 -2.53
N VAL A 156 6.45 -13.49 -3.27
CA VAL A 156 7.27 -13.66 -4.48
C VAL A 156 6.41 -14.16 -5.62
N THR A 157 6.91 -14.02 -6.85
CA THR A 157 6.24 -14.67 -7.99
C THR A 157 6.50 -16.18 -7.97
N MET A 158 5.58 -16.97 -8.51
CA MET A 158 5.71 -18.43 -8.56
C MET A 158 6.92 -18.93 -9.38
N TRP A 159 7.55 -18.05 -10.17
CA TRP A 159 8.75 -18.37 -10.96
C TRP A 159 10.04 -18.13 -10.15
N ASP A 160 10.01 -17.17 -9.23
CA ASP A 160 11.14 -16.83 -8.35
C ASP A 160 11.46 -17.95 -7.33
N THR A 161 10.53 -18.86 -7.09
CA THR A 161 10.73 -20.01 -6.19
C THR A 161 11.48 -21.18 -6.84
N LYS A 162 11.50 -21.27 -8.18
CA LYS A 162 12.18 -22.36 -8.89
C LYS A 162 13.69 -22.16 -9.04
N SER A 163 14.17 -20.93 -8.89
CA SER A 163 15.57 -20.56 -9.06
C SER A 163 16.45 -20.81 -7.83
N SER A 164 15.93 -21.43 -6.76
CA SER A 164 16.68 -21.72 -5.52
C SER A 164 17.17 -23.16 -5.40
N ASN A 165 16.98 -23.99 -6.44
CA ASN A 165 17.42 -25.41 -6.48
C ASN A 165 18.30 -25.73 -7.70
N ALA A 166 19.08 -24.76 -8.20
CA ALA A 166 20.07 -24.98 -9.26
C ALA A 166 21.49 -24.76 -8.73
#